data_AF-A0AA45MFY5-F1
#
_entry.id   AF-A0AA45MFY5-F1
#
_cell.length_a   1.000
_cell.length_b   1.000
_cell.length_c   1.000
_cell.angle_alpha   90.00
_cell.angle_beta   90.00
_cell.angle_gamma   90.00
#
_symmetry.space_group_name_H-M   'P 1'
#
loop_
_entity.id
_entity.type
_entity.pdbx_description
1 polymer ?
#
loop_
_entity_poly.entity_id
_entity_poly.type
_entity_poly.pdbx_seq_one_letter_code
_entity_poly.pdbx_strand_id
1 'polypeptide(L)' 'MVQLLLDTHVLLWWLQDSRKLPRRSRARIAAAQVGLLPPIHRDPFDRMLVAQAICETMKLLTADRVLADYSELVEIV' A
#
# COMPACT_ATOMS: atom_id res chain seq x y z
N MET A 1 12.11 -8.11 8.80
CA MET A 1 10.99 -7.65 7.95
C MET A 1 9.83 -7.29 8.86
N VAL A 2 9.16 -6.17 8.61
CA VAL A 2 8.00 -5.74 9.39
C VAL A 2 6.76 -6.12 8.59
N GLN A 3 5.99 -7.10 9.06
CA GLN A 3 4.67 -7.43 8.49
C GLN A 3 3.65 -6.47 9.11
N LEU A 4 3.02 -5.63 8.30
CA LEU A 4 1.96 -4.71 8.71
C LEU A 4 0.77 -4.91 7.77
N LEU A 5 -0.39 -5.19 8.36
CA LEU A 5 -1.67 -5.09 7.67
C LEU A 5 -2.27 -3.72 7.98
N LEU A 6 -2.46 -2.90 6.95
CA LEU A 6 -2.99 -1.54 7.14
C LEU A 6 -4.52 -1.53 7.01
N ASP A 7 -5.17 -1.03 8.06
CA ASP A 7 -6.60 -0.71 8.09
C ASP A 7 -6.86 0.58 7.30
N THR A 8 -7.97 0.64 6.56
CA THR A 8 -8.43 1.84 5.83
C THR A 8 -8.51 3.11 6.71
N HIS A 9 -8.73 2.98 8.02
CA HIS A 9 -8.69 4.14 8.93
C HIS A 9 -7.27 4.67 9.17
N VAL A 10 -6.28 3.78 9.19
CA VAL A 10 -4.86 4.15 9.30
C VAL A 10 -4.41 4.90 8.05
N LEU A 11 -4.97 4.57 6.89
CA LEU A 11 -4.78 5.33 5.65
C LEU A 11 -5.30 6.77 5.78
N LEU A 12 -6.55 6.96 6.23
CA LEU A 12 -7.12 8.30 6.37
C LEU A 12 -6.27 9.16 7.31
N TRP A 13 -5.75 8.58 8.39
CA TRP A 13 -4.83 9.28 9.28
C TRP A 13 -3.48 9.58 8.63
N TRP A 14 -2.99 8.73 7.73
CA TRP A 14 -1.75 8.98 7.00
C TRP A 14 -1.91 10.10 5.96
N LEU A 15 -2.97 10.06 5.15
CA LEU A 15 -3.27 11.09 4.14
C LEU A 15 -3.51 12.47 4.74
N GLN A 16 -4.16 12.53 5.90
CA GLN A 16 -4.49 13.79 6.59
C GLN A 16 -3.37 14.29 7.52
N ASP A 17 -2.20 13.66 7.49
CA ASP A 17 -1.11 13.93 8.44
C ASP A 17 -1.59 13.95 9.92
N SER A 18 -2.53 13.05 10.26
CA SER A 18 -3.20 13.06 11.55
C SER A 18 -2.25 12.74 12.70
N ARG A 19 -2.39 13.49 13.81
CA ARG A 19 -1.68 13.25 15.07
C ARG A 19 -1.99 11.87 15.69
N LYS A 20 -3.09 11.22 15.24
CA LYS A 20 -3.47 9.86 15.64
C LYS A 20 -2.55 8.78 15.09
N LEU A 21 -1.71 9.08 14.08
CA LEU A 21 -0.73 8.16 13.53
C LEU A 21 0.68 8.47 14.07
N PRO A 22 1.21 7.68 15.03
CA PRO A 22 2.50 7.96 15.64
C PRO A 22 3.64 7.93 14.63
N ARG A 23 4.71 8.72 14.87
CA ARG A 23 5.91 8.78 14.02
C ARG A 23 6.49 7.41 13.67
N ARG A 24 6.52 6.48 14.64
CA ARG A 24 6.98 5.10 14.42
C ARG A 24 6.13 4.34 13.39
N SER A 25 4.81 4.52 13.40
CA SER A 25 3.90 3.87 12.46
C SER A 25 4.09 4.45 11.05
N ARG A 26 4.29 5.77 10.95
CA ARG A 26 4.61 6.45 9.67
C ARG A 26 5.92 5.96 9.07
N ALA A 27 6.96 5.84 9.88
CA ALA A 27 8.25 5.34 9.42
C ALA A 27 8.14 3.90 8.89
N ARG A 28 7.34 3.04 9.53
CA ARG A 28 7.11 1.67 9.06
C ARG A 28 6.27 1.62 7.79
N ILE A 29 5.27 2.49 7.65
CA ILE A 29 4.49 2.67 6.41
C ILE A 29 5.40 3.13 5.26
N ALA A 30 6.25 4.13 5.49
CA ALA A 30 7.21 4.61 4.49
C ALA A 30 8.25 3.54 4.12
N ALA A 31 8.67 2.71 5.08
CA ALA A 31 9.60 1.61 4.87
C ALA A 31 8.98 0.39 4.16
N ALA A 32 7.64 0.30 4.05
CA ALA A 32 6.93 -0.78 3.34
C ALA A 32 7.03 -0.67 1.80
N GLN A 33 8.08 -0.02 1.29
CA GLN A 33 8.49 0.00 -0.12
C GLN A 33 7.54 0.67 -1.13
N VAL A 34 6.51 1.40 -0.68
CA VAL A 34 5.63 2.19 -1.58
C VAL A 34 6.45 3.12 -2.50
N GLY A 35 7.53 3.70 -1.98
CA GLY A 35 8.44 4.57 -2.73
C GLY A 35 9.31 3.86 -3.78
N LEU A 36 9.39 2.53 -3.76
CA LEU A 36 10.15 1.74 -4.74
C LEU A 36 9.29 1.32 -5.94
N LEU A 37 7.96 1.36 -5.82
CA LEU A 37 7.09 1.05 -6.94
C LEU A 37 7.15 2.14 -8.02
N PRO A 38 7.18 1.77 -9.32
CA PRO A 38 7.05 2.72 -10.41
C PRO A 38 5.82 3.64 -10.24
N PRO A 39 5.87 4.90 -10.68
CA PRO A 39 4.76 5.85 -10.52
C PRO A 39 3.65 5.64 -11.58
N ILE A 40 3.17 4.40 -11.71
CA ILE A 40 2.09 4.01 -12.64
C ILE A 40 0.73 4.51 -12.12
N HIS A 41 0.46 4.34 -10.82
CA HIS A 41 -0.75 4.81 -10.16
C HIS A 41 -0.50 6.05 -9.30
N ARG A 42 -1.48 6.95 -9.19
CA ARG A 42 -1.35 8.21 -8.44
C ARG A 42 -1.68 8.05 -6.96
N ASP A 43 -2.60 7.15 -6.63
CA ASP A 43 -3.02 6.94 -5.25
C ASP A 43 -1.92 6.18 -4.48
N PRO A 44 -1.35 6.78 -3.43
CA PRO A 44 -0.30 6.14 -2.66
C PRO A 44 -0.80 4.96 -1.81
N PHE A 45 -2.10 4.87 -1.52
CA PHE A 45 -2.68 3.72 -0.83
C PHE A 45 -2.76 2.50 -1.74
N ASP A 46 -3.22 2.68 -2.97
CA ASP A 46 -3.30 1.56 -3.92
C ASP A 46 -1.91 0.99 -4.20
N ARG A 47 -0.92 1.88 -4.32
CA ARG A 47 0.50 1.47 -4.39
C ARG A 47 0.95 0.73 -3.14
N MET A 48 0.44 1.10 -1.96
CA MET A 48 0.76 0.41 -0.72
C MET A 48 0.11 -0.96 -0.62
N LEU A 49 -1.13 -1.13 -1.10
CA LEU A 49 -1.79 -2.43 -1.20
C LEU A 49 -1.03 -3.37 -2.13
N VAL A 50 -0.61 -2.86 -3.29
CA VAL A 50 0.27 -3.59 -4.22
C VAL A 50 1.59 -3.97 -3.56
N ALA A 51 2.27 -3.03 -2.90
CA ALA A 51 3.54 -3.29 -2.22
C ALA A 51 3.39 -4.37 -1.14
N GLN A 52 2.31 -4.33 -0.36
CA GLN A 52 2.00 -5.34 0.65
C GLN A 52 1.73 -6.71 0.02
N ALA A 53 0.95 -6.76 -1.07
CA ALA A 53 0.68 -7.99 -1.82
C ALA A 53 1.98 -8.64 -2.31
N ILE A 54 2.90 -7.85 -2.85
CA ILE A 54 4.23 -8.32 -3.30
C ILE A 54 5.08 -8.79 -2.12
N CYS A 55 5.20 -7.99 -1.06
CA CYS A 55 6.06 -8.33 0.09
C CYS A 55 5.62 -9.59 0.83
N GLU A 56 4.30 -9.82 0.90
CA GLU A 56 3.71 -10.92 1.65
C GLU A 56 3.25 -12.07 0.73
N THR A 57 3.51 -11.99 -0.58
CA THR A 57 3.08 -12.98 -1.59
C THR A 57 1.57 -13.29 -1.50
N MET A 58 0.75 -12.24 -1.39
CA MET A 58 -0.71 -12.34 -1.33
C MET A 58 -1.34 -11.92 -2.67
N LYS A 59 -2.47 -12.54 -3.04
CA LYS A 59 -3.30 -12.05 -4.15
C LYS A 59 -4.04 -10.77 -3.75
N LEU A 60 -3.97 -9.75 -4.59
CA LEU A 60 -4.75 -8.51 -4.46
C LEU A 60 -5.91 -8.54 -5.47
N LEU A 61 -7.14 -8.74 -4.99
CA LEU A 61 -8.34 -8.57 -5.82
C LEU A 61 -8.74 -7.10 -5.87
N THR A 62 -8.96 -6.56 -7.06
CA THR A 62 -9.31 -5.14 -7.25
C THR A 62 -10.13 -4.91 -8.53
N ALA A 63 -10.96 -3.87 -8.55
CA ALA A 63 -11.61 -3.40 -9.78
C ALA A 63 -10.74 -2.39 -10.56
N ASP A 64 -9.64 -1.92 -9.96
CA ASP A 64 -8.73 -0.98 -10.61
C ASP A 64 -7.73 -1.72 -11.50
N ARG A 65 -7.98 -1.63 -12.82
CA ARG A 65 -7.17 -2.25 -13.86
C ARG A 65 -5.74 -1.75 -13.92
N VAL A 66 -5.47 -0.51 -13.50
CA VAL A 66 -4.12 0.06 -13.55
C VAL A 66 -3.18 -0.68 -12.59
N LEU A 67 -3.72 -1.25 -11.51
CA LEU A 67 -2.90 -1.96 -10.53
C LEU A 67 -2.34 -3.28 -11.07
N ALA A 68 -2.96 -3.87 -12.09
CA ALA A 68 -2.45 -5.09 -12.74
C ALA A 68 -1.08 -4.90 -13.38
N ASP A 69 -0.71 -3.67 -13.74
CA ASP A 69 0.59 -3.35 -14.34
C ASP A 69 1.76 -3.44 -13.33
N TYR A 70 1.47 -3.61 -12.03
CA TYR A 70 2.51 -3.74 -11.00
C TYR A 70 2.99 -5.17 -10.75
N SER A 71 2.12 -6.18 -10.89
CA SER A 71 2.44 -7.57 -10.53
C SER A 71 1.36 -8.56 -10.98
N GLU A 72 1.77 -9.79 -11.29
CA GLU A 72 0.86 -10.93 -11.53
C GLU A 72 0.02 -11.34 -10.32
N LEU A 73 0.39 -10.85 -9.12
CA LEU A 73 -0.38 -11.06 -7.90
C LEU A 73 -1.68 -10.23 -7.86
N VAL A 74 -1.87 -9.30 -8.80
CA VAL A 74 -3.07 -8.47 -8.89
C VAL A 74 -4.09 -9.14 -9.81
N GLU A 75 -5.27 -9.42 -9.27
CA GLU A 75 -6.38 -10.06 -9.96
C GLU A 75 -7.54 -9.07 -10.12
N ILE A 76 -8.03 -8.92 -11.36
CA ILE A 76 -9.12 -7.97 -11.67
C ILE A 76 -10.48 -8.65 -11.52
N VAL A 77 -11.39 -8.01 -10.79
CA VAL A 77 -12.80 -8.39 -10.66
C VAL A 77 -13.75 -7.47 -11.40
#